data_AF-A0A497F2L8-F1
#
_entry.id   AF-A0A497F2L8-F1
#
_cell.length_a   1.000
_cell.length_b   1.000
_cell.length_c   1.000
_cell.angle_alpha   90.00
_cell.angle_beta   90.00
_cell.angle_gamma   90.00
#
_symmetry.space_group_name_H-M   'P 1'
#
loop_
_entity.id
_entity.type
_entity.pdbx_description
1 polymer ?
#
loop_
_entity_poly.entity_id
_entity_poly.type
_entity_poly.pdbx_seq_one_letter_code
_entity_poly.pdbx_strand_id
1 'polypeptide(L)'
;MNKNGIFTLISTIFSIAVIYGTFITPRLIHRFLLKFIPDVAPWTTNIEEIMNALRPYGYAALITLAGLIILGLVIGKYNVSLLGPLAMQLSIFGYFAFTMFIFAGIGVLRLIWLPLIDISPQILKLGHVVLTPI
;
A
#
# COMPACT_ATOMS: atom_id res chain seq x y z
N MET A 1 14.30 40.78 13.63
CA MET A 1 13.41 39.96 12.78
C MET A 1 12.01 39.99 13.39
N ASN A 2 10.98 40.44 12.66
CA ASN A 2 9.62 40.55 13.20
C ASN A 2 9.07 39.14 13.50
N LYS A 3 8.32 38.94 14.60
CA LYS A 3 7.79 37.62 15.03
C LYS A 3 7.09 36.89 13.88
N ASN A 4 6.36 37.64 13.06
CA ASN A 4 5.63 37.13 11.90
C ASN A 4 6.55 36.57 10.80
N GLY A 5 7.76 37.13 10.65
CA GLY A 5 8.75 36.67 9.67
C GLY A 5 9.39 35.32 10.02
N ILE A 6 9.46 34.98 11.32
CA ILE A 6 9.96 33.68 11.77
C ILE A 6 8.91 32.59 11.47
N PHE A 7 7.63 32.87 11.73
CA PHE A 7 6.56 31.90 11.47
C PHE A 7 6.40 31.60 9.97
N THR A 8 6.49 32.61 9.11
CA THR A 8 6.42 32.40 7.65
C THR A 8 7.62 31.61 7.13
N LEU A 9 8.82 31.87 7.64
CA LEU A 9 10.01 31.09 7.30
C LEU A 9 9.85 29.61 7.68
N ILE A 10 9.43 29.32 8.91
CA ILE A 10 9.23 27.95 9.41
C ILE A 10 8.14 27.25 8.60
N SER A 11 7.01 27.91 8.34
CA SER A 11 5.94 27.33 7.53
C SER A 11 6.39 27.01 6.11
N THR A 12 7.25 27.86 5.52
CA THR A 12 7.76 27.65 4.16
C THR A 12 8.72 26.46 4.12
N ILE A 13 9.64 26.39 5.07
CA ILE A 13 10.58 25.25 5.22
C ILE A 13 9.80 23.95 5.46
N PHE A 14 8.79 23.99 6.33
CA PHE A 14 7.94 22.85 6.62
C PHE A 14 7.18 22.37 5.38
N SER A 15 6.53 23.27 4.64
CA SER A 15 5.83 22.92 3.40
C SER A 15 6.78 22.29 2.36
N ILE A 16 7.97 22.87 2.18
CA ILE A 16 8.98 22.31 1.26
C ILE A 16 9.42 20.92 1.74
N ALA A 17 9.66 20.73 3.03
CA ALA A 17 10.05 19.46 3.61
C ALA A 17 8.97 18.38 3.42
N VAL A 18 7.69 18.72 3.63
CA VAL A 18 6.56 17.82 3.41
C VAL A 18 6.43 17.43 1.94
N ILE A 19 6.54 18.40 1.02
CA ILE A 19 6.52 18.13 -0.42
C ILE A 19 7.66 17.19 -0.80
N TYR A 20 8.88 17.51 -0.36
CA TYR A 20 10.08 16.72 -0.67
C TYR A 20 9.99 15.30 -0.09
N GLY A 21 9.54 15.17 1.16
CA GLY A 21 9.30 13.88 1.81
C GLY A 21 8.25 13.05 1.08
N THR A 22 7.20 13.68 0.55
CA THR A 22 6.14 12.99 -0.21
C THR A 22 6.68 12.32 -1.48
N PHE A 23 7.70 12.91 -2.12
CA PHE A 23 8.32 12.31 -3.32
C PHE A 23 9.46 11.34 -3.02
N ILE A 24 10.24 11.57 -1.96
CA ILE A 24 11.43 10.75 -1.66
C ILE A 24 11.10 9.50 -0.88
N THR A 25 10.20 9.59 0.09
CA THR A 25 9.78 8.43 0.88
C THR A 25 9.35 7.26 -0.01
N PRO A 26 8.45 7.42 -1.00
CA PRO A 26 8.07 6.31 -1.88
C PRO A 26 9.24 5.79 -2.73
N ARG A 27 10.16 6.66 -3.18
CA ARG A 27 11.36 6.23 -3.92
C ARG A 27 12.32 5.41 -3.06
N LEU A 28 12.54 5.82 -1.82
CA LEU A 28 13.43 5.14 -0.89
C LEU A 28 12.88 3.76 -0.53
N ILE A 29 11.58 3.72 -0.20
CA ILE A 29 10.85 2.48 0.08
C ILE A 29 10.90 1.55 -1.13
N HIS A 30 10.65 2.06 -2.35
CA HIS A 30 10.75 1.27 -3.58
C HIS A 30 12.16 0.69 -3.77
N ARG A 31 13.23 1.49 -3.67
CA ARG A 31 14.62 1.00 -3.79
C ARG A 31 14.96 -0.07 -2.76
N PHE A 32 14.41 0.04 -1.55
CA PHE A 32 14.59 -0.98 -0.52
C PHE A 32 13.84 -2.27 -0.86
N LEU A 33 12.58 -2.16 -1.30
CA LEU A 33 11.73 -3.29 -1.68
C LEU A 33 12.26 -4.06 -2.89
N LEU A 34 12.91 -3.38 -3.84
CA LEU A 34 13.54 -4.02 -5.01
C LEU A 34 14.60 -5.09 -4.64
N LYS A 35 15.16 -5.03 -3.43
CA LYS A 35 16.09 -6.06 -2.95
C LYS A 35 15.40 -7.39 -2.64
N PHE A 36 14.10 -7.35 -2.36
CA PHE A 36 13.32 -8.52 -1.94
C PHE A 36 12.29 -8.94 -2.99
N ILE A 37 11.73 -7.98 -3.74
CA ILE A 37 10.65 -8.21 -4.69
C ILE A 37 11.05 -7.60 -6.03
N PRO A 38 11.11 -8.41 -7.11
CA PRO A 38 11.49 -7.92 -8.43
C PRO A 38 10.48 -6.88 -8.93
N ASP A 39 10.96 -5.87 -9.64
CA ASP A 39 10.09 -4.83 -10.19
C ASP A 39 9.23 -5.41 -11.31
N VAL A 40 7.91 -5.27 -11.17
CA VAL A 40 6.96 -5.72 -12.20
C VAL A 40 6.47 -4.49 -12.94
N ALA A 41 7.33 -3.96 -13.81
CA ALA A 41 6.91 -2.84 -14.65
C ALA A 41 5.83 -3.32 -15.64
N PRO A 42 4.78 -2.53 -15.89
CA PRO A 42 3.66 -2.90 -16.79
C PRO A 42 4.07 -3.26 -18.22
N TRP A 43 5.30 -2.92 -18.62
CA TRP A 43 5.86 -3.07 -19.96
C TRP A 43 6.77 -4.30 -20.10
N THR A 44 6.91 -5.11 -19.04
CA THR A 44 7.76 -6.31 -19.08
C THR A 44 7.06 -7.45 -19.82
N THR A 45 7.76 -8.12 -20.73
CA THR A 45 7.18 -9.16 -21.60
C THR A 45 6.80 -10.45 -20.84
N ASN A 46 7.24 -10.60 -19.58
CA ASN A 46 7.07 -11.81 -18.76
C ASN A 46 6.18 -11.60 -17.52
N ILE A 47 5.23 -10.66 -17.56
CA ILE A 47 4.35 -10.36 -16.42
C ILE A 47 3.62 -11.60 -15.92
N GLU A 48 3.17 -12.48 -16.81
CA GLU A 48 2.46 -13.71 -16.41
C GLU A 48 3.35 -14.69 -15.64
N GLU A 49 4.61 -14.88 -16.05
CA GLU A 49 5.56 -15.75 -15.35
C GLU A 49 5.89 -15.21 -13.96
N ILE A 50 6.12 -13.90 -13.88
CA ILE A 50 6.38 -13.20 -12.61
C ILE A 50 5.16 -13.30 -11.71
N MET A 51 3.95 -13.06 -12.22
CA MET A 51 2.71 -13.19 -11.45
C MET A 51 2.48 -14.61 -10.96
N ASN A 52 2.72 -15.63 -11.80
CA ASN A 52 2.63 -17.03 -11.39
C ASN A 52 3.61 -17.37 -10.25
N ALA A 53 4.83 -16.83 -10.31
CA ALA A 53 5.81 -17.00 -9.24
C ALA A 53 5.42 -16.27 -7.94
N LEU A 54 4.74 -15.12 -8.03
CA LEU A 54 4.30 -14.31 -6.88
C LEU A 54 2.98 -14.79 -6.25
N ARG A 55 2.09 -15.46 -6.99
CA ARG A 55 0.82 -16.02 -6.48
C ARG A 55 0.95 -16.77 -5.15
N PRO A 56 1.82 -17.78 -4.99
CA PRO A 56 1.90 -18.54 -3.75
C PRO A 56 2.25 -17.65 -2.54
N TYR A 57 3.11 -16.64 -2.73
CA TYR A 57 3.43 -15.67 -1.68
C TYR A 57 2.23 -14.79 -1.33
N GLY A 58 1.42 -14.41 -2.32
CA GLY A 58 0.17 -13.68 -2.10
C GLY A 58 -0.86 -14.49 -1.29
N TYR A 59 -1.07 -15.76 -1.64
CA TYR A 59 -1.94 -16.67 -0.87
C TYR A 59 -1.45 -16.86 0.56
N ALA A 60 -0.15 -17.12 0.74
CA ALA A 60 0.45 -17.27 2.07
C ALA A 60 0.26 -16.01 2.91
N ALA A 61 0.51 -14.83 2.33
CA ALA A 61 0.36 -13.55 3.03
C ALA A 61 -1.09 -13.27 3.43
N LEU A 62 -2.06 -13.54 2.54
CA LEU A 62 -3.48 -13.35 2.82
C LEU A 62 -3.98 -14.28 3.94
N ILE A 63 -3.62 -15.56 3.88
CA ILE A 63 -3.98 -16.55 4.90
C ILE A 63 -3.36 -16.16 6.25
N THR A 64 -2.10 -15.76 6.26
CA THR A 64 -1.39 -15.35 7.49
C THR A 64 -2.04 -14.12 8.10
N LEU A 65 -2.39 -13.12 7.28
CA LEU A 65 -3.10 -11.93 7.72
C LEU A 65 -4.48 -12.27 8.29
N ALA A 66 -5.28 -13.08 7.57
CA ALA A 66 -6.60 -13.51 8.04
C ALA A 66 -6.50 -14.27 9.36
N GLY A 67 -5.52 -15.16 9.49
CA GLY A 67 -5.21 -15.87 10.73
C GLY A 67 -4.87 -14.92 11.87
N LEU A 68 -4.01 -13.92 11.64
CA LEU A 68 -3.68 -12.91 12.65
C LEU A 68 -4.90 -12.09 13.07
N ILE A 69 -5.78 -11.71 12.14
CA ILE A 69 -7.00 -10.96 12.44
C ILE A 69 -7.93 -11.81 13.31
N ILE A 70 -8.18 -13.07 12.93
CA ILE A 70 -9.05 -13.99 13.67
C ILE A 70 -8.46 -14.26 15.07
N LEU A 71 -7.17 -14.55 15.16
CA LEU A 71 -6.48 -14.74 16.45
C LEU A 71 -6.53 -13.48 17.30
N GLY A 72 -6.33 -12.30 16.71
CA GLY A 72 -6.43 -11.02 17.40
C GLY A 72 -7.83 -10.76 17.96
N LEU A 73 -8.87 -11.16 17.22
CA LEU A 73 -10.27 -11.07 17.63
C LEU A 73 -10.59 -12.06 18.76
N VAL A 74 -10.16 -13.31 18.64
CA VAL A 74 -10.39 -14.38 19.63
C VAL A 74 -9.68 -14.08 20.95
N ILE A 75 -8.45 -13.55 20.90
CA ILE A 75 -7.65 -13.22 22.10
C ILE A 75 -8.13 -11.90 22.75
N GLY A 76 -8.99 -11.13 22.08
CA GLY A 76 -9.48 -9.84 22.58
C GLY A 76 -8.39 -8.76 22.67
N LYS A 77 -7.22 -8.97 22.06
CA LYS A 77 -6.13 -7.99 22.03
C LYS A 77 -6.39 -6.97 20.92
N TYR A 78 -6.88 -5.79 21.32
CA TYR A 78 -7.14 -4.65 20.44
C TYR A 78 -5.98 -4.35 19.47
N ASN A 79 -4.73 -4.45 19.93
CA ASN A 79 -3.55 -4.17 19.12
C ASN A 79 -3.36 -5.12 17.93
N VAL A 80 -3.81 -6.38 18.04
CA VAL A 80 -3.70 -7.37 16.96
C VAL A 80 -4.93 -7.29 16.05
N SER A 81 -6.11 -6.98 16.61
CA SER A 81 -7.33 -6.72 15.83
C SER A 81 -7.21 -5.49 14.91
N LEU A 82 -6.38 -4.50 15.28
CA LEU A 82 -6.09 -3.31 14.46
C LEU A 82 -5.42 -3.63 13.12
N LEU A 83 -4.80 -4.81 12.97
CA LEU A 83 -4.19 -5.23 11.72
C LEU A 83 -5.22 -5.43 10.60
N GLY A 84 -6.47 -5.76 10.94
CA GLY A 84 -7.55 -5.93 9.96
C GLY A 84 -7.93 -4.64 9.25
N PRO A 85 -8.36 -3.59 10.00
CA PRO A 85 -8.63 -2.28 9.43
C PRO A 85 -7.43 -1.69 8.68
N LEU A 86 -6.22 -1.84 9.21
CA LEU A 86 -5.00 -1.37 8.55
C LEU A 86 -4.76 -2.08 7.22
N ALA A 87 -4.95 -3.40 7.17
CA ALA A 87 -4.81 -4.14 5.93
C ALA A 87 -5.87 -3.75 4.90
N MET A 88 -7.13 -3.56 5.32
CA MET A 88 -8.19 -3.07 4.43
C MET A 88 -7.87 -1.68 3.87
N GLN A 89 -7.34 -0.78 4.69
CA GLN A 89 -6.84 0.53 4.24
C GLN A 89 -5.67 0.38 3.24
N LEU A 90 -4.82 -0.63 3.45
CA LEU A 90 -3.70 -0.96 2.57
C LEU A 90 -4.17 -1.40 1.16
N SER A 91 -5.29 -2.12 1.07
CA SER A 91 -5.92 -2.48 -0.22
C SER A 91 -6.30 -1.24 -1.04
N ILE A 92 -6.95 -0.28 -0.37
CA ILE A 92 -7.38 1.00 -0.97
C ILE A 92 -6.16 1.82 -1.42
N PHE A 93 -5.14 1.91 -0.56
CA PHE A 93 -3.87 2.57 -0.89
C PHE A 93 -3.13 1.89 -2.04
N GLY A 94 -3.17 0.55 -2.12
CA GLY A 94 -2.57 -0.22 -3.21
C GLY A 94 -3.24 0.05 -4.56
N TYR A 95 -4.55 0.30 -4.60
CA TYR A 95 -5.24 0.74 -5.83
C TYR A 95 -4.76 2.13 -6.28
N PHE A 96 -4.81 3.10 -5.37
CA PHE A 96 -4.35 4.48 -5.61
C PHE A 96 -2.90 4.54 -6.08
N ALA A 97 -2.03 3.73 -5.47
CA ALA A 97 -0.62 3.79 -5.74
C ALA A 97 -0.23 3.35 -7.16
N PHE A 98 -0.99 2.45 -7.77
CA PHE A 98 -0.78 2.04 -9.16
C PHE A 98 -1.13 3.11 -10.18
N THR A 99 -2.13 3.94 -9.86
CA THR A 99 -2.57 5.00 -10.76
C THR A 99 -1.75 6.27 -10.59
N MET A 100 -1.10 6.47 -9.43
CA MET A 100 -0.38 7.71 -9.12
C MET A 100 1.13 7.58 -8.97
N PHE A 101 1.66 6.43 -8.53
CA PHE A 101 3.10 6.24 -8.41
C PHE A 101 3.63 5.48 -9.64
N ILE A 102 4.48 6.15 -10.39
CA ILE A 102 5.28 5.57 -11.49
C ILE A 102 6.19 4.43 -11.00
N PHE A 103 6.43 4.33 -9.68
CA PHE A 103 7.27 3.31 -9.06
C PHE A 103 6.45 2.06 -8.73
N ALA A 104 6.65 1.02 -9.52
CA ALA A 104 5.98 -0.28 -9.42
C ALA A 104 6.25 -1.04 -8.09
N GLY A 105 7.11 -0.53 -7.21
CA GLY A 105 7.41 -1.10 -5.89
C GLY A 105 6.28 -1.06 -4.85
N ILE A 106 5.18 -0.34 -5.08
CA ILE A 106 3.99 -0.48 -4.23
C ILE A 106 3.21 -1.76 -4.57
N GLY A 107 3.59 -2.50 -5.62
CA GLY A 107 3.07 -3.83 -5.92
C GLY A 107 3.19 -4.82 -4.76
N VAL A 108 4.14 -4.62 -3.85
CA VAL A 108 4.28 -5.41 -2.61
C VAL A 108 3.07 -5.27 -1.69
N LEU A 109 2.51 -4.06 -1.59
CA LEU A 109 1.28 -3.84 -0.81
C LEU A 109 0.08 -4.55 -1.44
N ARG A 110 0.11 -4.80 -2.77
CA ARG A 110 -0.88 -5.61 -3.48
C ARG A 110 -0.62 -7.10 -3.40
N LEU A 111 0.60 -7.55 -3.07
CA LEU A 111 0.92 -8.98 -3.02
C LEU A 111 -0.03 -9.71 -2.07
N ILE A 112 -0.32 -9.10 -0.92
CA ILE A 112 -1.29 -9.60 0.07
C ILE A 112 -2.68 -9.77 -0.55
N TRP A 113 -3.06 -8.90 -1.49
CA TRP A 113 -4.37 -8.87 -2.13
C TRP A 113 -4.40 -9.57 -3.49
N LEU A 114 -3.27 -10.09 -3.97
CA LEU A 114 -3.13 -10.76 -5.26
C LEU A 114 -4.17 -11.88 -5.46
N PRO A 115 -4.43 -12.77 -4.48
CA PRO A 115 -5.47 -13.78 -4.61
C PRO A 115 -6.88 -13.22 -4.86
N LEU A 116 -7.19 -12.08 -4.23
CA LEU A 116 -8.49 -11.44 -4.38
C LEU A 116 -8.59 -10.70 -5.72
N ILE A 117 -7.49 -10.11 -6.18
CA ILE A 117 -7.41 -9.47 -7.51
C ILE A 117 -7.62 -10.50 -8.62
N ASP A 118 -7.04 -11.70 -8.49
CA ASP A 118 -7.19 -12.80 -9.45
C ASP A 118 -8.66 -13.27 -9.56
N ILE A 119 -9.44 -13.23 -8.46
CA ILE A 119 -10.87 -13.57 -8.47
C ILE A 119 -11.70 -12.44 -9.09
N SER A 120 -11.45 -11.21 -8.65
CA SER A 120 -12.11 -10.03 -9.20
C SER A 120 -11.26 -8.77 -8.96
N PRO A 121 -10.81 -8.08 -10.02
CA PRO A 121 -10.10 -6.81 -9.89
C PRO A 121 -10.91 -5.72 -9.18
N GLN A 122 -12.23 -5.88 -9.13
CA GLN A 122 -13.15 -4.94 -8.47
C GLN A 122 -13.06 -5.01 -6.95
N ILE A 123 -12.45 -6.05 -6.36
CA ILE A 123 -12.31 -6.17 -4.90
C ILE A 123 -11.38 -5.08 -4.33
N LEU A 124 -10.35 -4.63 -5.08
CA LEU A 124 -9.55 -3.47 -4.66
C LEU A 124 -10.34 -2.16 -4.63
N LYS A 125 -11.53 -2.15 -5.25
CA LYS A 125 -12.44 -1.00 -5.28
C LYS A 125 -13.47 -1.03 -4.14
N LEU A 126 -13.22 -1.77 -3.06
CA LEU A 126 -14.06 -1.77 -1.85
C LEU A 126 -14.38 -0.36 -1.33
N GLY A 127 -13.51 0.64 -1.57
CA GLY A 127 -13.78 2.04 -1.25
C GLY A 127 -14.92 2.70 -2.06
N HIS A 128 -15.33 2.13 -3.19
CA HIS A 128 -16.50 2.60 -3.96
C HIS A 128 -17.84 2.29 -3.30
N VAL A 129 -17.86 1.62 -2.13
CA VAL A 129 -19.10 1.51 -1.32
C VAL A 129 -19.63 2.89 -0.92
N VAL A 130 -18.78 3.93 -0.91
CA VAL A 130 -19.21 5.32 -0.69
C VAL A 130 -19.96 5.89 -1.90
N LEU A 131 -19.76 5.32 -3.09
CA LEU A 131 -20.40 5.75 -4.35
C LEU A 131 -21.70 5.00 -4.64
N THR A 132 -22.03 3.96 -3.87
CA THR A 132 -23.34 3.31 -4.03
C THR A 132 -24.41 4.28 -3.55
N PRO A 133 -25.46 4.54 -4.35
CA PRO A 133 -26.57 5.36 -3.90
C PRO A 133 -27.18 4.70 -2.66
N ILE A 134 -27.34 5.50 -1.60
CA ILE A 134 -28.10 5.13 -0.40
C ILE A 134 -29.58 5.10 -0.75
#